data_AF-A0A9D8E2I2-F1
#
_entry.id   AF-A0A9D8E2I2-F1
#
_cell.length_a   1.000
_cell.length_b   1.000
_cell.length_c   1.000
_cell.angle_alpha   90.00
_cell.angle_beta   90.00
_cell.angle_gamma   90.00
#
_symmetry.space_group_name_H-M   'P 1'
#
loop_
_entity.id
_entity.type
_entity.pdbx_description
1 polymer ?
#
loop_
_entity_poly.entity_id
_entity_poly.type
_entity_poly.pdbx_seq_one_letter_code
_entity_poly.pdbx_strand_id
1 'polypeptide(L)'
;MRPGAGQLTGGPGNRRGGRQDGPRLRVFIENEAGSDLKHHHDEETLAFLRTEQVRAPYPFPYGFIPGTLAPDGDCVDCFVVTGLPLSTGELVDCEPVGLMEQTEAGFVDHNVVAVPVGEAWPGMQALRPALTRFAKEVFAGMPGREVVVGRFLPRQAALAYLKACACSAEG
;
A
#
# COMPACT_ATOMS: atom_id res chain seq x y z
N MET A 1 66.65 11.04 12.71
CA MET A 1 65.94 10.61 11.47
C MET A 1 64.45 10.90 11.65
N ARG A 2 63.83 11.61 10.71
CA ARG A 2 62.41 12.02 10.76
C ARG A 2 61.50 10.89 10.21
N PRO A 3 60.24 10.78 10.65
CA PRO A 3 59.29 9.79 10.17
C PRO A 3 58.75 10.15 8.77
N GLY A 4 58.58 9.13 7.93
CA GLY A 4 58.04 9.23 6.58
C GLY A 4 56.52 9.41 6.59
N ALA A 5 56.05 10.36 5.78
CA ALA A 5 54.65 10.64 5.53
C ALA A 5 54.08 9.76 4.42
N GLY A 6 52.79 9.42 4.57
CA GLY A 6 51.85 9.38 3.46
C GLY A 6 51.51 8.01 2.87
N GLN A 7 50.33 7.50 3.22
CA GLN A 7 49.28 7.34 2.20
C GLN A 7 47.90 7.31 2.85
N LEU A 8 47.07 8.25 2.40
CA LEU A 8 45.65 8.39 2.70
C LEU A 8 44.89 7.30 1.92
N THR A 9 44.21 6.39 2.61
CA THR A 9 43.15 5.58 1.99
C THR A 9 41.80 6.17 2.41
N GLY A 10 41.20 6.96 1.51
CA GLY A 10 39.76 7.21 1.53
C GLY A 10 38.97 5.90 1.34
N GLY A 11 37.71 5.78 1.76
CA GLY A 11 36.81 6.79 2.28
C GLY A 11 35.55 6.15 2.89
N PRO A 12 34.58 6.97 3.32
CA PRO A 12 33.35 6.48 3.94
C PRO A 12 32.28 6.24 2.86
N GLY A 13 32.04 4.97 2.53
CA GLY A 13 30.92 4.57 1.68
C GLY A 13 29.66 4.32 2.51
N ASN A 14 29.10 5.37 3.10
CA ASN A 14 27.74 5.32 3.66
C ASN A 14 26.77 5.03 2.49
N ARG A 15 26.22 3.80 2.43
CA ARG A 15 25.21 3.41 1.45
C ARG A 15 23.92 4.19 1.75
N ARG A 16 23.84 5.41 1.22
CA ARG A 16 22.58 6.12 1.06
C ARG A 16 21.71 5.22 0.18
N GLY A 17 20.64 4.66 0.76
CA GLY A 17 19.60 3.99 -0.01
C GLY A 17 19.21 4.88 -1.17
N GLY A 18 19.36 4.38 -2.40
CA GLY A 18 19.02 5.13 -3.59
C GLY A 18 17.57 5.57 -3.51
N ARG A 19 17.32 6.87 -3.67
CA ARG A 19 15.98 7.37 -3.94
C ARG A 19 15.48 6.65 -5.18
N GLN A 20 14.38 5.93 -5.07
CA GLN A 20 13.77 5.30 -6.23
C GLN A 20 12.92 6.35 -6.94
N ASP A 21 13.53 7.06 -7.90
CA ASP A 21 12.79 7.95 -8.80
C ASP A 21 11.81 7.11 -9.63
N GLY A 22 10.57 7.03 -9.15
CA GLY A 22 9.50 6.24 -9.71
C GLY A 22 8.16 6.98 -9.65
N PRO A 23 7.13 6.47 -10.36
CA PRO A 23 5.80 7.07 -10.32
C PRO A 23 5.31 7.13 -8.88
N ARG A 24 4.92 8.34 -8.48
CA ARG A 24 4.27 8.62 -7.20
C ARG A 24 2.77 8.47 -7.37
N LEU A 25 2.11 8.00 -6.33
CA LEU A 25 0.67 7.90 -6.24
C LEU A 25 0.20 8.61 -4.97
N ARG A 26 -1.01 9.18 -5.02
CA ARG A 26 -1.66 9.71 -3.82
C ARG A 26 -2.61 8.65 -3.31
N VAL A 27 -2.45 8.25 -2.05
CA VAL A 27 -3.38 7.35 -1.36
C VAL A 27 -4.25 8.19 -0.45
N PHE A 28 -5.56 8.05 -0.56
CA PHE A 28 -6.50 8.56 0.43
C PHE A 28 -6.63 7.52 1.54
N ILE A 29 -6.34 7.92 2.79
CA ILE A 29 -6.40 7.01 3.93
C ILE A 29 -7.84 6.96 4.43
N GLU A 30 -8.46 5.80 4.35
CA GLU A 30 -9.79 5.56 4.91
C GLU A 30 -9.70 5.05 6.34
N ASN A 31 -8.75 4.16 6.62
CA ASN A 31 -8.67 3.43 7.87
C ASN A 31 -7.26 3.50 8.47
N GLU A 32 -7.19 3.86 9.75
CA GLU A 32 -5.94 3.95 10.49
C GLU A 32 -5.41 2.55 10.84
N ALA A 33 -4.08 2.44 10.98
CA ALA A 33 -3.46 1.22 11.49
C ALA A 33 -3.98 0.90 12.90
N GLY A 34 -4.35 -0.35 13.14
CA GLY A 34 -4.87 -0.83 14.43
C GLY A 34 -6.36 -0.58 14.64
N SER A 35 -7.03 0.19 13.77
CA SER A 35 -8.48 0.40 13.84
C SER A 35 -9.24 -0.86 13.40
N ASP A 36 -10.35 -1.17 14.07
CA ASP A 36 -11.35 -2.14 13.63
C ASP A 36 -12.60 -1.46 13.03
N LEU A 37 -12.48 -0.17 12.70
CA LEU A 37 -13.50 0.60 12.00
C LEU A 37 -13.11 0.71 10.52
N LYS A 38 -14.01 0.27 9.65
CA LYS A 38 -13.98 0.53 8.21
C LYS A 38 -14.84 1.76 7.93
N HIS A 39 -14.19 2.86 7.62
CA HIS A 39 -14.83 4.05 7.08
C HIS A 39 -15.06 3.86 5.58
N HIS A 40 -16.22 4.29 5.11
CA HIS A 40 -16.55 4.35 3.70
C HIS A 40 -16.58 5.81 3.27
N HIS A 41 -15.87 6.11 2.19
CA HIS A 41 -15.92 7.40 1.53
C HIS A 41 -16.50 7.27 0.12
N ASP A 42 -17.03 8.37 -0.38
CA ASP A 42 -17.30 8.52 -1.80
C ASP A 42 -15.95 8.73 -2.50
N GLU A 43 -15.59 7.85 -3.42
CA GLU A 43 -14.22 7.82 -3.96
C GLU A 43 -13.91 8.94 -4.96
N GLU A 44 -14.95 9.59 -5.49
CA GLU A 44 -14.82 10.75 -6.37
C GLU A 44 -14.65 12.03 -5.55
N THR A 45 -15.48 12.24 -4.53
CA THR A 45 -15.54 13.47 -3.74
C THR A 45 -14.74 13.42 -2.44
N LEU A 46 -14.28 12.23 -2.03
CA LEU A 46 -13.62 11.91 -0.76
C LEU A 46 -14.50 12.19 0.48
N ALA A 47 -15.81 12.37 0.29
CA ALA A 47 -16.74 12.67 1.36
C ALA A 47 -16.99 11.43 2.23
N PHE A 48 -16.97 11.60 3.54
CA PHE A 48 -17.34 10.53 4.48
C PHE A 48 -18.81 10.13 4.29
N LEU A 49 -19.06 8.82 4.23
CA LEU A 49 -20.41 8.26 4.07
C LEU A 49 -20.91 7.59 5.35
N ARG A 50 -20.16 6.61 5.86
CA ARG A 50 -20.54 5.80 7.02
C ARG A 50 -19.34 5.03 7.58
N THR A 51 -19.57 4.40 8.73
CA THR A 51 -18.59 3.49 9.38
C THR A 51 -19.23 2.13 9.61
N GLU A 52 -18.47 1.06 9.37
CA GLU A 52 -18.78 -0.33 9.69
C GLU A 52 -17.71 -0.89 10.64
N GLN A 53 -18.09 -1.71 11.62
CA GLN A 53 -17.11 -2.42 12.45
C GLN A 53 -16.69 -3.72 11.77
N VAL A 54 -15.38 -3.95 11.64
CA VAL A 54 -14.81 -5.16 11.05
C VAL A 54 -14.24 -6.11 12.11
N ARG A 55 -13.99 -7.36 11.72
CA ARG A 55 -13.63 -8.44 12.65
C ARG A 55 -12.16 -8.47 13.07
N ALA A 56 -11.31 -7.73 12.36
CA ALA A 56 -9.88 -7.68 12.62
C ALA A 56 -9.38 -6.25 12.41
N PRO A 57 -8.44 -5.78 13.25
CA PRO A 57 -7.87 -4.46 13.08
C PRO A 57 -6.96 -4.40 11.85
N TYR A 58 -6.96 -3.27 11.15
CA TYR A 58 -6.09 -3.04 9.99
C TYR A 58 -4.59 -3.12 10.40
N PRO A 59 -3.76 -3.94 9.74
CA PRO A 59 -2.35 -4.08 10.11
C PRO A 59 -1.50 -2.86 9.73
N PHE A 60 -1.96 -2.10 8.74
CA PHE A 60 -1.34 -0.88 8.22
C PHE A 60 -2.46 0.11 7.85
N PRO A 61 -2.17 1.42 7.74
CA PRO A 61 -3.10 2.35 7.14
C PRO A 61 -3.58 1.85 5.77
N TYR A 62 -4.87 2.00 5.53
CA TYR A 62 -5.57 1.45 4.36
C TYR A 62 -6.48 2.51 3.74
N GLY A 63 -6.60 2.48 2.42
CA GLY A 63 -7.61 3.21 1.68
C GLY A 63 -7.43 2.96 0.19
N PHE A 64 -7.67 3.97 -0.65
CA PHE A 64 -7.70 3.79 -2.10
C PHE A 64 -6.88 4.87 -2.83
N ILE A 65 -6.65 4.65 -4.13
CA ILE A 65 -5.90 5.56 -5.01
C ILE A 65 -6.88 6.31 -5.91
N PRO A 66 -7.18 7.60 -5.62
CA PRO A 66 -8.18 8.34 -6.38
C PRO A 66 -7.84 8.46 -7.87
N GLY A 67 -8.87 8.40 -8.72
CA GLY A 67 -8.73 8.50 -10.19
C GLY A 67 -8.26 7.21 -10.87
N THR A 68 -8.28 6.09 -10.14
CA THR A 68 -8.12 4.75 -10.72
C THR A 68 -9.48 4.05 -10.81
N LEU A 69 -9.57 3.04 -11.66
CA LEU A 69 -10.76 2.19 -11.82
C LEU A 69 -10.33 0.73 -11.85
N ALA A 70 -10.61 0.02 -10.76
CA ALA A 70 -10.39 -1.41 -10.62
C ALA A 70 -11.50 -2.21 -11.33
N PRO A 71 -11.30 -3.54 -11.55
CA PRO A 71 -12.27 -4.36 -12.28
C PRO A 71 -13.65 -4.50 -11.63
N ASP A 72 -13.76 -4.26 -10.33
CA ASP A 72 -15.00 -4.24 -9.55
C ASP A 72 -15.79 -2.92 -9.67
N GLY A 73 -15.15 -1.87 -10.20
CA GLY A 73 -15.74 -0.55 -10.40
C GLY A 73 -15.34 0.50 -9.37
N ASP A 74 -14.56 0.10 -8.35
CA ASP A 74 -14.06 1.00 -7.30
C ASP A 74 -12.62 1.47 -7.63
N CYS A 75 -12.08 2.38 -6.86
CA CYS A 75 -10.69 2.81 -6.93
C CYS A 75 -9.79 1.69 -6.41
N VAL A 76 -8.56 1.63 -6.91
CA VAL A 76 -7.60 0.62 -6.49
C VAL A 76 -7.29 0.76 -4.99
N ASP A 77 -7.58 -0.30 -4.25
CA ASP A 77 -7.22 -0.45 -2.83
C ASP A 77 -5.71 -0.44 -2.59
N CYS A 78 -5.29 0.14 -1.47
CA CYS A 78 -3.90 0.33 -1.12
C CYS A 78 -3.64 0.23 0.39
N PHE A 79 -2.68 -0.62 0.76
CA PHE A 79 -2.04 -0.60 2.08
C PHE A 79 -0.81 0.31 2.05
N VAL A 80 -0.71 1.24 3.02
CA VAL A 80 0.44 2.13 3.18
C VAL A 80 1.30 1.66 4.34
N VAL A 81 2.49 1.14 4.04
CA VAL A 81 3.38 0.54 5.04
C VAL A 81 4.27 1.61 5.62
N THR A 82 3.96 2.00 6.87
CA THR A 82 4.69 3.03 7.61
C THR A 82 4.60 2.79 9.11
N GLY A 83 5.56 3.32 9.86
CA GLY A 83 5.49 3.44 11.32
C GLY A 83 4.93 4.78 11.78
N LEU A 84 4.63 5.70 10.85
CA LEU A 84 4.04 6.99 11.15
C LEU A 84 2.53 6.85 11.37
N PRO A 85 1.95 7.59 12.32
CA PRO A 85 0.50 7.68 12.42
C PRO A 85 -0.05 8.40 11.18
N LEU A 86 -0.99 7.76 10.50
CA LEU A 86 -1.79 8.34 9.43
C LEU A 86 -3.25 8.32 9.85
N SER A 87 -3.96 9.41 9.58
CA SER A 87 -5.36 9.57 9.99
C SER A 87 -6.34 9.41 8.84
N THR A 88 -7.54 8.94 9.15
CA THR A 88 -8.65 8.91 8.18
C THR A 88 -8.86 10.30 7.56
N GLY A 89 -8.98 10.36 6.24
CA GLY A 89 -9.15 11.59 5.48
C GLY A 89 -7.86 12.21 4.94
N GLU A 90 -6.70 11.68 5.31
CA GLU A 90 -5.41 12.18 4.80
C GLU A 90 -5.13 11.72 3.36
N LEU A 91 -4.56 12.61 2.55
CA LEU A 91 -3.96 12.26 1.26
C LEU A 91 -2.44 12.19 1.41
N VAL A 92 -1.87 11.02 1.14
CA VAL A 92 -0.44 10.74 1.37
C VAL A 92 0.26 10.43 0.04
N ASP A 93 1.38 11.11 -0.19
CA ASP A 93 2.27 10.82 -1.32
C ASP A 93 3.07 9.54 -1.05
N CYS A 94 2.87 8.53 -1.89
CA CYS A 94 3.42 7.20 -1.72
C CYS A 94 4.16 6.71 -2.97
N GLU A 95 5.03 5.72 -2.76
CA GLU A 95 5.69 4.94 -3.81
C GLU A 95 5.15 3.50 -3.79
N PRO A 96 4.66 2.95 -4.91
CA PRO A 96 4.23 1.56 -4.98
C PRO A 96 5.45 0.63 -4.90
N VAL A 97 5.34 -0.42 -4.08
CA VAL A 97 6.42 -1.38 -3.80
C VAL A 97 6.03 -2.84 -4.08
N GLY A 98 4.73 -3.14 -4.20
CA GLY A 98 4.26 -4.44 -4.64
C GLY A 98 2.74 -4.54 -4.74
N LEU A 99 2.25 -5.73 -5.10
CA LEU A 99 0.82 -6.01 -5.29
C LEU A 99 0.47 -7.28 -4.52
N MET A 100 -0.60 -7.24 -3.74
CA MET A 100 -1.23 -8.41 -3.14
C MET A 100 -2.40 -8.83 -4.02
N GLU A 101 -2.30 -10.01 -4.63
CA GLU A 101 -3.45 -10.58 -5.32
C GLU A 101 -4.47 -11.02 -4.27
N GLN A 102 -5.70 -10.56 -4.43
CA GLN A 102 -6.86 -11.00 -3.66
C GLN A 102 -8.08 -11.13 -4.58
N THR A 103 -8.96 -12.04 -4.20
CA THR A 103 -10.28 -12.22 -4.81
C THR A 103 -11.30 -12.30 -3.68
N GLU A 104 -12.34 -11.48 -3.75
CA GLU A 104 -13.49 -11.50 -2.83
C GLU A 104 -14.74 -11.91 -3.61
N ALA A 105 -15.48 -12.91 -3.12
CA ALA A 105 -16.74 -13.35 -3.74
C ALA A 105 -16.64 -13.70 -5.25
N GLY A 106 -15.45 -14.08 -5.71
CA GLY A 106 -15.16 -14.38 -7.12
C GLY A 106 -14.74 -13.20 -7.99
N PHE A 107 -14.72 -11.98 -7.44
CA PHE A 107 -14.26 -10.76 -8.11
C PHE A 107 -12.80 -10.45 -7.77
N VAL A 108 -12.08 -9.91 -8.75
CA VAL A 108 -10.68 -9.49 -8.58
C VAL A 108 -10.64 -8.23 -7.74
N ASP A 109 -10.01 -8.32 -6.58
CA ASP A 109 -9.87 -7.24 -5.60
C ASP A 109 -8.40 -7.16 -5.17
N HIS A 110 -7.56 -6.70 -6.10
CA HIS A 110 -6.11 -6.65 -5.87
C HIS A 110 -5.73 -5.37 -5.12
N ASN A 111 -4.88 -5.55 -4.11
CA ASN A 111 -4.47 -4.48 -3.22
C ASN A 111 -3.04 -4.06 -3.53
N VAL A 112 -2.82 -2.78 -3.84
CA VAL A 112 -1.48 -2.21 -3.97
C VAL A 112 -0.85 -2.11 -2.58
N VAL A 113 0.45 -2.33 -2.51
CA VAL A 113 1.25 -2.05 -1.31
C VAL A 113 2.20 -0.92 -1.65
N ALA A 114 2.17 0.12 -0.82
CA ALA A 114 2.97 1.33 -0.99
C ALA A 114 3.68 1.72 0.30
N VAL A 115 4.67 2.60 0.20
CA VAL A 115 5.31 3.28 1.35
C VAL A 115 5.23 4.78 1.13
N PRO A 116 5.17 5.62 2.18
CA PRO A 116 5.30 7.07 2.02
C PRO A 116 6.62 7.42 1.33
N VAL A 117 6.61 8.47 0.50
CA VAL A 117 7.80 8.90 -0.25
C VAL A 117 8.97 9.13 0.71
N GLY A 118 10.08 8.44 0.47
CA GLY A 118 11.30 8.55 1.27
C GLY A 118 11.39 7.63 2.49
N GLU A 119 10.36 6.81 2.77
CA GLU A 119 10.44 5.78 3.80
C GLU A 119 11.11 4.49 3.31
N ALA A 120 11.65 3.72 4.25
CA ALA A 120 12.31 2.46 3.97
C ALA A 120 11.28 1.37 3.69
N TRP A 121 11.51 0.59 2.63
CA TRP A 121 10.69 -0.58 2.30
C TRP A 121 11.22 -1.84 2.98
N PRO A 122 10.50 -2.47 3.94
CA PRO A 122 10.96 -3.67 4.64
C PRO A 122 10.94 -4.96 3.79
N GLY A 123 10.34 -4.93 2.60
CA GLY A 123 10.20 -6.09 1.75
C GLY A 123 8.88 -6.84 1.96
N MET A 124 8.37 -7.41 0.88
CA MET A 124 7.02 -7.98 0.85
C MET A 124 6.87 -9.22 1.75
N GLN A 125 7.95 -10.00 1.89
CA GLN A 125 7.96 -11.22 2.68
C GLN A 125 7.69 -10.94 4.17
N ALA A 126 8.09 -9.77 4.68
CA ALA A 126 7.85 -9.37 6.06
C ALA A 126 6.36 -9.09 6.34
N LEU A 127 5.61 -8.61 5.34
CA LEU A 127 4.21 -8.20 5.49
C LEU A 127 3.21 -9.32 5.22
N ARG A 128 3.61 -10.29 4.39
CA ARG A 128 2.75 -11.39 3.94
C ARG A 128 1.97 -12.07 5.08
N PRO A 129 2.57 -12.43 6.24
CA PRO A 129 1.82 -13.04 7.32
C PRO A 129 0.70 -12.15 7.88
N ALA A 130 0.98 -10.85 8.08
CA ALA A 130 0.02 -9.90 8.64
C ALA A 130 -1.13 -9.64 7.66
N LEU A 131 -0.82 -9.35 6.39
CA LEU A 131 -1.83 -9.09 5.36
C LEU A 131 -2.69 -10.31 5.06
N THR A 132 -2.08 -11.50 4.94
CA THR A 132 -2.83 -12.75 4.70
C THR A 132 -3.77 -13.07 5.86
N ARG A 133 -3.33 -12.82 7.09
CA ARG A 133 -4.15 -13.01 8.28
C ARG A 133 -5.32 -12.05 8.29
N PHE A 134 -5.05 -10.75 8.11
CA PHE A 134 -6.07 -9.71 8.08
C PHE A 134 -7.17 -10.01 7.04
N ALA A 135 -6.79 -10.26 5.78
CA ALA A 135 -7.73 -10.55 4.70
C ALA A 135 -8.64 -11.75 4.98
N LYS A 136 -8.12 -12.78 5.68
CA LYS A 136 -8.92 -13.95 6.07
C LYS A 136 -9.82 -13.70 7.27
N GLU A 137 -9.36 -12.90 8.24
CA GLU A 137 -10.09 -12.65 9.48
C GLU A 137 -11.19 -11.60 9.31
N VAL A 138 -10.93 -10.55 8.52
CA VAL A 138 -11.84 -9.41 8.34
C VAL A 138 -13.20 -9.84 7.77
N PHE A 139 -13.20 -10.83 6.88
CA PHE A 139 -14.41 -11.40 6.25
C PHE A 139 -14.84 -12.76 6.84
N ALA A 140 -14.17 -13.25 7.89
CA ALA A 140 -14.42 -14.57 8.44
C ALA A 140 -15.88 -14.74 8.90
N GLY A 141 -16.56 -15.77 8.37
CA GLY A 141 -17.93 -16.10 8.75
C GLY A 141 -19.00 -15.19 8.14
N MET A 142 -18.66 -14.35 7.15
CA MET A 142 -19.63 -13.59 6.36
C MET A 142 -20.09 -14.43 5.15
N PRO A 143 -21.37 -14.85 5.08
CA PRO A 143 -21.87 -15.64 3.96
C PRO A 143 -21.69 -14.89 2.63
N GLY A 144 -21.07 -15.53 1.64
CA GLY A 144 -20.86 -14.95 0.30
C GLY A 144 -19.67 -14.00 0.17
N ARG A 145 -18.86 -13.77 1.22
CA ARG A 145 -17.61 -12.98 1.17
C ARG A 145 -16.38 -13.87 1.34
N GLU A 146 -16.29 -14.89 0.49
CA GLU A 146 -15.14 -15.79 0.48
C GLU A 146 -13.93 -15.06 -0.10
N VAL A 147 -12.82 -15.07 0.64
CA VAL A 147 -11.60 -14.35 0.28
C VAL A 147 -10.48 -15.32 0.01
N VAL A 148 -9.85 -15.15 -1.14
CA VAL A 148 -8.66 -15.90 -1.56
C VAL A 148 -7.50 -14.94 -1.69
N VAL A 149 -6.52 -15.09 -0.81
CA VAL A 149 -5.24 -14.36 -0.91
C VAL A 149 -4.30 -15.15 -1.82
N GLY A 150 -3.93 -14.54 -2.94
CA GLY A 150 -3.06 -15.10 -3.97
C GLY A 150 -1.57 -14.82 -3.73
N ARG A 151 -0.87 -14.42 -4.79
CA ARG A 151 0.57 -14.13 -4.74
C ARG A 151 0.81 -12.70 -4.26
N PHE A 152 1.99 -12.53 -3.70
CA PHE A 152 2.54 -11.22 -3.38
C PHE A 152 3.61 -10.90 -4.42
N LEU A 153 3.30 -9.95 -5.29
CA LEU A 153 4.05 -9.67 -6.51
C LEU A 153 4.95 -8.43 -6.33
N PRO A 154 6.06 -8.34 -7.10
CA PRO A 154 6.99 -7.23 -6.99
C PRO A 154 6.38 -5.93 -7.53
N ARG A 155 7.07 -4.82 -7.24
CA ARG A 155 6.73 -3.46 -7.71
C ARG A 155 6.29 -3.39 -9.17
N GLN A 156 6.95 -4.10 -10.08
CA GLN A 156 6.61 -4.08 -11.50
C GLN A 156 5.19 -4.56 -11.79
N ALA A 157 4.68 -5.52 -11.01
CA ALA A 157 3.30 -5.99 -11.15
C ALA A 157 2.31 -4.92 -10.66
N ALA A 158 2.61 -4.23 -9.55
CA ALA A 158 1.79 -3.12 -9.08
C ALA A 158 1.71 -1.99 -10.11
N LEU A 159 2.85 -1.62 -10.72
CA LEU A 159 2.88 -0.61 -11.77
C LEU A 159 2.08 -1.03 -13.00
N ALA A 160 2.17 -2.30 -13.40
CA ALA A 160 1.38 -2.83 -14.51
C ALA A 160 -0.13 -2.81 -14.20
N TYR A 161 -0.51 -3.20 -12.98
CA TYR A 161 -1.89 -3.15 -12.50
C TYR A 161 -2.44 -1.73 -12.48
N LEU A 162 -1.72 -0.79 -11.86
CA LEU A 162 -2.08 0.62 -11.83
C LEU A 162 -2.21 1.23 -13.22
N LYS A 163 -1.36 0.83 -14.18
CA LYS A 163 -1.48 1.29 -15.57
C LYS A 163 -2.75 0.75 -16.23
N ALA A 164 -3.15 -0.49 -15.93
CA ALA A 164 -4.39 -1.07 -16.45
C ALA A 164 -5.63 -0.42 -15.82
N CYS A 165 -5.53 0.00 -14.55
CA CYS A 165 -6.57 0.70 -13.81
C CYS A 165 -6.53 2.22 -13.97
N ALA A 166 -5.60 2.76 -14.76
CA ALA A 166 -5.55 4.20 -14.99
C ALA A 166 -6.79 4.60 -15.80
N CYS A 167 -7.64 5.45 -15.22
CA CYS A 167 -8.72 6.05 -15.98
C CYS A 167 -8.06 6.86 -17.11
N SER A 168 -8.47 6.60 -18.36
CA SER A 168 -8.00 7.39 -19.49
C SER A 168 -8.52 8.82 -19.28
N ALA A 169 -7.70 9.68 -18.70
CA ALA A 169 -7.94 11.12 -18.70
C ALA A 169 -7.72 11.65 -20.13
N GLU A 170 -8.54 11.19 -21.07
CA GLU A 170 -8.68 11.79 -22.39
C GLU A 170 -10.17 12.07 -22.62
N GLY A 171 -10.52 13.33 -22.36
CA GLY A 171 -11.82 13.96 -22.60
C GLY A 171 -11.69 15.46 -22.38
#